data_AF-A0A7Y6XGM4-F1
#
_entry.id   AF-A0A7Y6XGM4-F1
#
_cell.length_a   1.000
_cell.length_b   1.000
_cell.length_c   1.000
_cell.angle_alpha   90.00
_cell.angle_beta   90.00
_cell.angle_gamma   90.00
#
_symmetry.space_group_name_H-M   'P 1'
#
loop_
_entity.id
_entity.type
_entity.pdbx_description
1 polymer ?
#
loop_
_entity_poly.entity_id
_entity_poly.type
_entity_poly.pdbx_seq_one_letter_code
_entity_poly.pdbx_strand_id
1 'polypeptide(L)'
;MTRNTMLQRLLLMLGLSLVLHSESARAQFTERHIIILIERSGSMAVVGADGLTRFQRAIIQAQNRVEIGGPLPQHYAVWSFEGTSYIQHQAFTSSAASTIATLSSLQVGQGGTPLAHAVCAAVDGLVSYRPSTLAIKNILLFTGGAENSTPSSSQCAGPWSTGTYPQLTVGSWQWKMINKLRTGSALNPNVPPPGLTLIHNAQEVISSALGSGVIIP
;
A
#
# COMPACT_ATOMS: atom_id res chain seq x y z
N MET A 1 -35.16 55.41 -29.54
CA MET A 1 -35.10 54.09 -28.88
C MET A 1 -33.79 53.98 -28.14
N THR A 2 -33.88 53.87 -26.82
CA THR A 2 -32.87 54.22 -25.83
C THR A 2 -31.80 53.14 -25.66
N ARG A 3 -30.53 53.57 -25.70
CA ARG A 3 -29.26 52.85 -25.47
C ARG A 3 -29.22 51.95 -24.21
N ASN A 4 -30.23 52.03 -23.34
CA ASN A 4 -30.36 51.28 -22.09
C ASN A 4 -30.89 49.84 -22.25
N THR A 5 -31.63 49.51 -23.31
CA THR A 5 -32.19 48.16 -23.48
C THR A 5 -31.19 47.14 -24.03
N MET A 6 -30.14 47.59 -24.73
CA MET A 6 -29.08 46.72 -25.26
C MET A 6 -28.07 46.30 -24.18
N LEU A 7 -27.75 47.20 -23.23
CA LEU A 7 -26.85 46.91 -22.12
C LEU A 7 -27.46 45.88 -21.15
N GLN A 8 -28.78 45.96 -20.91
CA GLN A 8 -29.51 45.01 -20.07
C GLN A 8 -29.56 43.58 -20.66
N ARG A 9 -29.66 43.45 -21.98
CA ARG A 9 -29.63 42.13 -22.65
C ARG A 9 -28.24 41.50 -22.68
N LEU A 10 -27.17 42.31 -22.72
CA LEU A 10 -25.80 41.81 -22.69
C LEU A 10 -25.39 41.31 -21.29
N LEU A 11 -25.85 42.00 -20.23
CA LEU A 11 -25.61 41.60 -18.84
C LEU A 11 -26.37 40.32 -18.43
N LEU A 12 -27.55 40.06 -19.01
CA LEU A 12 -28.28 38.81 -18.78
C LEU A 12 -27.66 37.59 -19.51
N MET A 13 -26.91 37.80 -20.59
CA MET A 13 -26.24 36.73 -21.33
C MET A 13 -24.84 36.39 -20.79
N LEU A 14 -24.17 37.32 -20.10
CA LEU A 14 -22.92 37.03 -19.35
C LEU A 14 -23.17 36.39 -17.97
N GLY A 15 -24.37 36.54 -17.40
CA GLY A 15 -24.74 35.91 -16.12
C GLY A 15 -25.05 34.41 -16.23
N LEU A 16 -25.33 33.90 -17.44
CA LEU A 16 -25.73 32.50 -17.65
C LEU A 16 -24.59 31.59 -18.15
N SER A 17 -23.42 32.14 -18.47
CA SER A 17 -22.26 31.36 -18.95
C SER A 17 -21.29 30.92 -17.84
N LEU A 18 -21.52 31.34 -16.58
CA LEU A 18 -20.65 31.01 -15.43
C LEU A 18 -21.18 29.89 -14.52
N VAL A 19 -22.32 29.29 -14.83
CA VAL A 19 -22.93 28.22 -14.00
C VAL A 19 -22.78 26.82 -14.62
N LEU A 20 -22.09 26.71 -15.76
CA LEU A 20 -21.82 25.42 -16.39
C LEU A 20 -20.33 25.08 -16.25
N HIS A 21 -20.09 23.93 -15.61
CA HIS A 21 -18.80 23.25 -15.42
C HIS A 21 -17.97 23.61 -14.18
N SER A 22 -18.60 23.54 -13.00
CA SER A 22 -17.90 22.96 -11.85
C SER A 22 -18.13 21.44 -11.82
N GLU A 23 -17.91 20.74 -12.94
CA GLU A 23 -17.52 19.34 -12.80
C GLU A 23 -16.15 19.41 -12.15
N SER A 24 -16.13 19.16 -10.84
CA SER A 24 -14.89 18.87 -10.15
C SER A 24 -14.33 17.66 -10.88
N ALA A 25 -13.34 17.85 -11.76
CA ALA A 25 -12.62 16.78 -12.40
C ALA A 25 -11.97 15.96 -11.28
N ARG A 26 -12.71 15.00 -10.74
CA ARG A 26 -12.16 13.99 -9.86
C ARG A 26 -11.26 13.18 -10.76
N ALA A 27 -9.97 13.39 -10.59
CA ALA A 27 -8.96 12.64 -11.30
C ALA A 27 -9.27 11.14 -11.06
N GLN A 28 -9.72 10.46 -12.12
CA GLN A 28 -10.14 9.07 -12.02
C GLN A 28 -8.90 8.20 -12.16
N PHE A 29 -8.63 7.35 -11.18
CA PHE A 29 -7.54 6.38 -11.27
C PHE A 29 -7.69 5.51 -12.51
N THR A 30 -6.61 5.37 -13.27
CA THR A 30 -6.62 4.64 -14.55
C THR A 30 -6.13 3.20 -14.40
N GLU A 31 -5.34 2.93 -13.36
CA GLU A 31 -4.76 1.61 -13.09
C GLU A 31 -4.48 1.41 -11.60
N ARG A 32 -4.09 0.20 -11.22
CA ARG A 32 -3.58 -0.12 -9.87
C ARG A 32 -2.16 -0.63 -9.93
N HIS A 33 -1.34 -0.19 -8.99
CA HIS A 33 0.00 -0.70 -8.74
C HIS A 33 0.01 -1.42 -7.41
N ILE A 34 0.39 -2.68 -7.42
CA ILE A 34 0.32 -3.55 -6.25
C ILE A 34 1.68 -4.20 -6.03
N ILE A 35 2.28 -3.95 -4.86
CA ILE A 35 3.35 -4.81 -4.37
C ILE A 35 2.73 -5.88 -3.48
N ILE A 36 2.91 -7.13 -3.87
CA ILE A 36 2.64 -8.30 -3.03
C ILE A 36 3.90 -8.51 -2.19
N LEU A 37 3.79 -8.31 -0.89
CA LEU A 37 4.91 -8.34 0.04
C LEU A 37 4.75 -9.53 1.00
N ILE A 38 5.58 -10.55 0.80
CA ILE A 38 5.52 -11.84 1.51
C ILE A 38 6.62 -11.94 2.57
N GLU A 39 6.25 -12.16 3.83
CA GLU A 39 7.21 -12.56 4.85
C GLU A 39 7.71 -13.98 4.58
N ARG A 40 9.03 -14.17 4.65
CA ARG A 40 9.69 -15.49 4.54
C ARG A 40 10.47 -15.87 5.81
N SER A 41 10.30 -15.13 6.91
CA SER A 41 11.01 -15.38 8.16
C SER A 41 10.72 -16.78 8.74
N GLY A 42 11.50 -17.18 9.75
CA GLY A 42 11.24 -18.43 10.49
C GLY A 42 9.84 -18.47 11.13
N SER A 43 9.24 -17.34 11.45
CA SER A 43 7.88 -17.26 12.02
C SER A 43 6.81 -17.80 11.07
N MET A 44 7.11 -17.81 9.77
CA MET A 44 6.20 -18.26 8.70
C MET A 44 6.26 -19.78 8.47
N ALA A 45 7.24 -20.48 9.06
CA ALA A 45 7.35 -21.93 9.01
C ALA A 45 6.42 -22.65 10.00
N VAL A 46 5.76 -21.90 10.90
CA VAL A 46 4.81 -22.45 11.88
C VAL A 46 3.62 -23.08 11.16
N VAL A 47 3.34 -24.34 11.48
CA VAL A 47 2.22 -25.14 10.95
C VAL A 47 0.95 -24.84 11.76
N GLY A 48 -0.13 -24.51 11.05
CA GLY A 48 -1.46 -24.29 11.61
C GLY A 48 -2.25 -25.59 11.78
N ALA A 49 -3.47 -25.48 12.31
CA ALA A 49 -4.34 -26.64 12.58
C ALA A 49 -4.79 -27.40 11.31
N ASP A 50 -4.77 -26.74 10.15
CA ASP A 50 -5.10 -27.34 8.85
C ASP A 50 -3.92 -28.06 8.18
N GLY A 51 -2.77 -28.13 8.87
CA GLY A 51 -1.54 -28.74 8.35
C GLY A 51 -0.74 -27.86 7.39
N LEU A 52 -1.19 -26.64 7.08
CA LEU A 52 -0.43 -25.69 6.27
C LEU A 52 0.42 -24.78 7.14
N THR A 53 1.62 -24.44 6.66
CA THR A 53 2.40 -23.36 7.26
C THR A 53 1.75 -22.00 7.00
N ARG A 54 2.02 -21.02 7.87
CA ARG A 54 1.63 -19.63 7.63
C ARG A 54 2.12 -19.12 6.27
N PHE A 55 3.32 -19.53 5.86
CA PHE A 55 3.86 -19.25 4.53
C PHE A 55 3.00 -19.83 3.40
N GLN A 56 2.64 -21.12 3.47
CA GLN A 56 1.82 -21.76 2.45
C GLN A 56 0.46 -21.07 2.32
N ARG A 57 -0.17 -20.73 3.45
CA ARG A 57 -1.43 -19.97 3.44
C ARG A 57 -1.25 -18.56 2.87
N ALA A 58 -0.16 -17.87 3.18
CA ALA A 58 0.16 -16.56 2.59
C ALA A 58 0.26 -16.64 1.06
N ILE A 59 0.96 -17.65 0.52
CA ILE A 59 1.08 -17.87 -0.93
C ILE A 59 -0.29 -18.13 -1.56
N ILE A 60 -1.09 -19.03 -0.99
CA ILE A 60 -2.44 -19.34 -1.50
C ILE A 60 -3.31 -18.08 -1.51
N GLN A 61 -3.33 -17.31 -0.42
CA GLN A 61 -4.13 -16.09 -0.36
C GLN A 61 -3.62 -15.03 -1.35
N ALA A 62 -2.31 -14.89 -1.53
CA ALA A 62 -1.73 -13.97 -2.50
C ALA A 62 -2.12 -14.35 -3.94
N GLN A 63 -2.05 -15.64 -4.29
CA GLN A 63 -2.48 -16.15 -5.60
C GLN A 63 -3.97 -15.88 -5.84
N ASN A 64 -4.83 -16.18 -4.86
CA ASN A 64 -6.27 -15.90 -4.96
C ASN A 64 -6.54 -14.41 -5.20
N ARG A 65 -5.77 -13.50 -4.60
CA ARG A 65 -5.91 -12.05 -4.85
C ARG A 65 -5.54 -11.67 -6.28
N VAL A 66 -4.51 -12.29 -6.85
CA VAL A 66 -4.11 -12.06 -8.25
C VAL A 66 -5.15 -12.60 -9.21
N GLU A 67 -5.68 -13.79 -8.95
CA GLU A 67 -6.71 -14.46 -9.78
C GLU A 67 -8.04 -13.70 -9.80
N ILE A 68 -8.50 -13.21 -8.65
CA ILE A 68 -9.73 -12.39 -8.55
C ILE A 68 -9.57 -11.10 -9.36
N GLY A 69 -8.37 -10.51 -9.36
CA GLY A 69 -8.09 -9.27 -10.08
C GLY A 69 -8.86 -8.07 -9.53
N GLY A 70 -9.24 -7.15 -10.43
CA GLY A 70 -9.98 -5.95 -10.06
C GLY A 70 -10.51 -5.18 -11.26
N PRO A 71 -11.34 -4.15 -11.03
CA PRO A 71 -12.04 -3.41 -12.08
C PRO A 71 -11.13 -2.50 -12.93
N LEU A 72 -9.89 -2.27 -12.49
CA LEU A 72 -8.88 -1.50 -13.22
C LEU A 72 -7.74 -2.43 -13.66
N PRO A 73 -6.98 -2.09 -14.71
CA PRO A 73 -5.73 -2.77 -15.03
C PRO A 73 -4.82 -2.87 -13.80
N GLN A 74 -4.34 -4.08 -13.50
CA GLN A 74 -3.49 -4.36 -12.34
C GLN A 74 -2.04 -4.55 -12.78
N HIS A 75 -1.12 -3.90 -12.08
CA HIS A 75 0.32 -4.09 -12.23
C HIS A 75 0.86 -4.65 -10.92
N TYR A 76 1.39 -5.88 -10.96
CA TYR A 76 1.89 -6.58 -9.79
C TYR A 76 3.42 -6.65 -9.79
N ALA A 77 4.02 -6.35 -8.65
CA ALA A 77 5.39 -6.74 -8.31
C ALA A 77 5.34 -7.70 -7.11
N VAL A 78 6.28 -8.65 -7.07
CA VAL A 78 6.35 -9.66 -6.00
C VAL A 78 7.66 -9.49 -5.24
N TRP A 79 7.53 -9.13 -3.97
CA TRP A 79 8.64 -8.86 -3.07
C TRP A 79 8.52 -9.78 -1.86
N SER A 80 9.64 -10.11 -1.25
CA SER A 80 9.66 -10.82 0.03
C SER A 80 10.63 -10.21 1.01
N PHE A 81 10.54 -10.58 2.28
CA PHE A 81 11.48 -10.10 3.29
C PHE A 81 11.81 -11.16 4.33
N GLU A 82 13.08 -11.19 4.73
CA GLU A 82 13.64 -12.08 5.75
C GLU A 82 15.04 -11.58 6.17
N GLY A 83 15.51 -12.02 7.33
CA GLY A 83 16.82 -11.66 7.85
C GLY A 83 16.89 -10.17 8.19
N THR A 84 17.67 -9.43 7.41
CA THR A 84 17.87 -7.97 7.58
C THR A 84 17.38 -7.16 6.39
N SER A 85 16.82 -7.79 5.36
CA SER A 85 16.51 -7.11 4.10
C SER A 85 15.20 -7.62 3.45
N TYR A 86 14.93 -7.09 2.26
CA TYR A 86 13.90 -7.54 1.34
C TYR A 86 14.52 -7.89 -0.02
N ILE A 87 13.80 -8.69 -0.80
CA ILE A 87 14.18 -9.12 -2.15
C ILE A 87 13.00 -8.82 -3.09
N GLN A 88 13.29 -8.18 -4.21
CA GLN A 88 12.35 -8.06 -5.32
C GLN A 88 12.51 -9.27 -6.25
N HIS A 89 11.53 -10.17 -6.26
CA HIS A 89 11.53 -11.36 -7.13
C HIS A 89 10.99 -11.06 -8.51
N GLN A 90 10.05 -10.13 -8.61
CA GLN A 90 9.43 -9.72 -9.86
C GLN A 90 9.24 -8.19 -9.87
N ALA A 91 9.67 -7.55 -10.95
CA ALA A 91 9.27 -6.17 -11.25
C ALA A 91 7.78 -6.09 -11.64
N PHE A 92 7.26 -4.86 -11.73
CA PHE A 92 5.86 -4.66 -12.08
C PHE A 92 5.54 -5.25 -13.47
N THR A 93 4.53 -6.12 -13.52
CA THR A 93 3.98 -6.71 -14.75
C THR A 93 2.45 -6.73 -14.69
N SER A 94 1.80 -6.70 -15.85
CA SER A 94 0.36 -6.92 -15.98
C SER A 94 0.00 -8.40 -16.15
N SER A 95 0.98 -9.30 -16.24
CA SER A 95 0.76 -10.73 -16.37
C SER A 95 0.42 -11.38 -15.02
N ALA A 96 -0.86 -11.71 -14.84
CA ALA A 96 -1.34 -12.49 -13.70
C ALA A 96 -0.65 -13.86 -13.63
N ALA A 97 -0.49 -14.54 -14.79
CA ALA A 97 0.16 -15.84 -14.87
C ALA A 97 1.63 -15.80 -14.42
N SER A 98 2.40 -14.79 -14.85
CA SER A 98 3.78 -14.58 -14.38
C SER A 98 3.82 -14.36 -12.87
N THR A 99 2.91 -13.54 -12.36
CA THR A 99 2.84 -13.21 -10.93
C THR A 99 2.53 -14.44 -10.09
N ILE A 100 1.58 -15.27 -10.51
CA ILE A 100 1.25 -16.54 -9.84
C ILE A 100 2.44 -17.50 -9.90
N ALA A 101 3.13 -17.60 -11.04
CA ALA A 101 4.32 -18.45 -11.17
C ALA A 101 5.45 -18.00 -10.23
N THR A 102 5.70 -16.69 -10.12
CA THR A 102 6.68 -16.17 -9.15
C THR A 102 6.27 -16.51 -7.72
N LEU A 103 5.00 -16.29 -7.34
CA LEU A 103 4.51 -16.64 -6.00
C LEU A 103 4.72 -18.13 -5.68
N SER A 104 4.43 -19.02 -6.63
CA SER A 104 4.64 -20.48 -6.49
C SER A 104 6.11 -20.88 -6.31
N SER A 105 7.06 -20.06 -6.77
CA SER A 105 8.49 -20.34 -6.65
C SER A 105 9.10 -19.90 -5.31
N LEU A 106 8.38 -19.09 -4.52
CA LEU A 106 8.89 -18.61 -3.25
C LEU A 106 8.96 -19.75 -2.23
N GLN A 107 9.97 -19.69 -1.37
CA GLN A 107 10.19 -20.67 -0.30
C GLN A 107 10.23 -19.96 1.04
N VAL A 108 9.80 -20.64 2.10
CA VAL A 108 9.99 -20.13 3.47
C VAL A 108 11.48 -20.14 3.82
N GLY A 109 11.94 -19.10 4.50
CA GLY A 109 13.28 -19.01 5.06
C GLY A 109 13.29 -19.22 6.57
N GLN A 110 14.40 -18.85 7.20
CA GLN A 110 14.67 -19.09 8.63
C GLN A 110 15.20 -17.83 9.35
N GLY A 111 15.30 -16.70 8.63
CA GLY A 111 15.81 -15.44 9.18
C GLY A 111 14.78 -14.68 10.02
N GLY A 112 15.20 -13.52 10.53
CA GLY A 112 14.31 -12.57 11.24
C GLY A 112 13.33 -11.86 10.32
N THR A 113 12.49 -11.01 10.91
CA THR A 113 11.38 -10.30 10.24
C THR A 113 11.66 -8.80 10.11
N PRO A 114 12.34 -8.31 9.05
CA PRO A 114 12.61 -6.87 8.85
C PRO A 114 11.37 -6.14 8.27
N LEU A 115 10.21 -6.26 8.93
CA LEU A 115 8.91 -5.85 8.44
C LEU A 115 8.83 -4.36 8.08
N ALA A 116 9.19 -3.47 9.02
CA ALA A 116 9.08 -2.04 8.78
C ALA A 116 10.04 -1.58 7.66
N HIS A 117 11.22 -2.20 7.55
CA HIS A 117 12.13 -1.98 6.43
C HIS A 117 11.49 -2.34 5.09
N ALA A 118 10.93 -3.54 4.98
CA ALA A 118 10.33 -4.05 3.75
C ALA A 118 9.11 -3.23 3.32
N VAL A 119 8.22 -2.86 4.25
CA VAL A 119 7.06 -2.02 3.96
C VAL A 119 7.50 -0.64 3.49
N CYS A 120 8.49 -0.02 4.14
CA CYS A 120 8.94 1.31 3.74
C CYS A 120 9.65 1.32 2.40
N ALA A 121 10.40 0.27 2.07
CA ALA A 121 10.95 0.09 0.73
C ALA A 121 9.87 -0.16 -0.33
N ALA A 122 8.81 -0.90 0.01
CA ALA A 122 7.68 -1.10 -0.91
C ALA A 122 6.94 0.21 -1.21
N VAL A 123 6.80 1.11 -0.22
CA VAL A 123 6.28 2.47 -0.48
C VAL A 123 7.15 3.19 -1.50
N ASP A 124 8.48 3.18 -1.33
CA ASP A 124 9.40 3.83 -2.27
C ASP A 124 9.32 3.20 -3.67
N GLY A 125 9.22 1.87 -3.76
CA GLY A 125 8.97 1.14 -5.00
C GLY A 125 7.69 1.59 -5.71
N LEU A 126 6.57 1.67 -4.99
CA LEU A 126 5.28 2.14 -5.54
C LEU A 126 5.29 3.61 -5.95
N VAL A 127 6.01 4.47 -5.23
CA VAL A 127 6.15 5.89 -5.58
C VAL A 127 6.95 6.05 -6.86
N SER A 128 8.04 5.30 -6.99
CA SER A 128 8.95 5.37 -8.14
C SER A 128 8.38 4.75 -9.42
N TYR A 129 7.43 3.81 -9.30
CA TYR A 129 6.83 3.16 -10.46
C TYR A 129 5.81 4.07 -11.15
N ARG A 130 6.11 4.43 -12.41
CA ARG A 130 5.26 5.27 -13.29
C ARG A 130 4.70 6.49 -12.52
N PRO A 131 5.57 7.40 -12.03
CA PRO A 131 5.17 8.45 -11.10
C PRO A 131 4.18 9.46 -11.70
N SER A 132 4.15 9.59 -13.03
CA SER A 132 3.21 10.46 -13.75
C SER A 132 1.85 9.81 -14.02
N THR A 133 1.67 8.52 -13.70
CA THR A 133 0.38 7.84 -13.86
C THR A 133 -0.46 7.98 -12.60
N LEU A 134 -1.73 8.35 -12.78
CA LEU A 134 -2.70 8.37 -11.70
C LEU A 134 -3.20 6.94 -11.40
N ALA A 135 -2.46 6.25 -10.52
CA ALA A 135 -2.76 4.88 -10.13
C ALA A 135 -3.14 4.76 -8.64
N ILE A 136 -4.01 3.79 -8.33
CA ILE A 136 -4.22 3.33 -6.95
C ILE A 136 -2.98 2.51 -6.56
N LYS A 137 -2.29 2.92 -5.50
CA LYS A 137 -1.09 2.24 -4.99
C LYS A 137 -1.44 1.45 -3.74
N ASN A 138 -1.24 0.13 -3.79
CA ASN A 138 -1.54 -0.79 -2.70
C ASN A 138 -0.34 -1.67 -2.34
N ILE A 139 -0.29 -2.08 -1.08
CA ILE A 139 0.59 -3.15 -0.62
C ILE A 139 -0.30 -4.28 -0.11
N LEU A 140 -0.18 -5.47 -0.69
CA LEU A 140 -0.76 -6.69 -0.13
C LEU A 140 0.29 -7.33 0.77
N LEU A 141 0.22 -7.04 2.06
CA LEU A 141 1.16 -7.54 3.07
C LEU A 141 0.67 -8.88 3.62
N PHE A 142 1.49 -9.91 3.48
CA PHE A 142 1.28 -11.22 4.09
C PHE A 142 2.40 -11.51 5.08
N THR A 143 2.07 -11.49 6.36
CA THR A 143 3.01 -11.54 7.49
C THR A 143 2.40 -12.32 8.64
N GLY A 144 3.26 -12.95 9.46
CA GLY A 144 2.88 -13.52 10.75
C GLY A 144 2.62 -12.45 11.81
N GLY A 145 2.99 -11.19 11.53
CA GLY A 145 2.75 -10.02 12.36
C GLY A 145 3.65 -9.93 13.60
N ALA A 146 3.63 -8.76 14.26
CA ALA A 146 4.21 -8.46 15.57
C ALA A 146 5.74 -8.61 15.75
N GLU A 147 6.45 -9.33 14.90
CA GLU A 147 7.91 -9.34 14.91
C GLU A 147 8.46 -8.22 14.02
N ASN A 148 9.49 -7.53 14.49
CA ASN A 148 10.20 -6.54 13.69
C ASN A 148 11.69 -6.46 14.05
N SER A 149 12.54 -7.08 13.22
CA SER A 149 14.00 -7.01 13.26
C SER A 149 14.56 -6.04 12.22
N THR A 150 13.88 -4.90 12.03
CA THR A 150 14.30 -3.88 11.05
C THR A 150 15.68 -3.31 11.41
N PRO A 151 16.65 -3.27 10.47
CA PRO A 151 17.97 -2.69 10.72
C PRO A 151 17.88 -1.21 11.08
N SER A 152 18.76 -0.74 11.97
CA SER A 152 18.81 0.66 12.42
C SER A 152 19.08 1.68 11.30
N SER A 153 19.67 1.25 10.18
CA SER A 153 19.88 2.07 8.99
C SER A 153 18.60 2.38 8.21
N SER A 154 17.52 1.63 8.45
CA SER A 154 16.23 1.85 7.80
C SER A 154 15.55 3.12 8.33
N GLN A 155 14.99 3.93 7.44
CA GLN A 155 14.18 5.11 7.80
C GLN A 155 12.99 4.78 8.72
N CYS A 156 12.51 3.53 8.70
CA CYS A 156 11.40 3.04 9.52
C CYS A 156 11.83 2.20 10.72
N ALA A 157 13.14 2.18 11.03
CA ALA A 157 13.64 1.56 12.25
C ALA A 157 13.17 2.33 13.49
N GLY A 158 12.86 1.61 14.55
CA GLY A 158 12.46 2.19 15.82
C GLY A 158 12.10 1.11 16.84
N PRO A 159 11.99 1.47 18.12
CA PRO A 159 11.51 0.54 19.13
C PRO A 159 10.04 0.16 18.88
N TRP A 160 9.57 -0.84 19.62
CA TRP A 160 8.15 -1.17 19.68
C TRP A 160 7.35 -0.01 20.30
N SER A 161 6.16 0.27 19.75
CA SER A 161 5.22 1.24 20.31
C SER A 161 4.63 0.76 21.64
N THR A 162 4.72 1.58 22.69
CA THR A 162 4.01 1.34 23.95
C THR A 162 2.53 1.74 23.88
N GLY A 163 2.15 2.59 22.93
CA GLY A 163 0.76 2.93 22.63
C GLY A 163 0.11 2.00 21.60
N THR A 164 -1.22 2.00 21.55
CA THR A 164 -2.03 1.21 20.60
C THR A 164 -2.45 2.07 19.41
N TYR A 165 -2.62 1.46 18.23
CA TYR A 165 -3.12 2.18 17.06
C TYR A 165 -4.55 2.74 17.34
N PRO A 166 -4.86 4.02 17.03
CA PRO A 166 -4.04 4.97 16.27
C PRO A 166 -3.05 5.83 17.07
N GLN A 167 -3.02 5.72 18.40
CA GLN A 167 -2.15 6.50 19.31
C GLN A 167 -0.80 5.79 19.53
N LEU A 168 -0.01 5.68 18.46
CA LEU A 168 1.31 5.03 18.51
C LEU A 168 2.38 5.94 19.13
N THR A 169 3.34 5.35 19.85
CA THR A 169 4.47 6.08 20.44
C THR A 169 5.33 6.70 19.33
N VAL A 170 5.57 8.02 19.42
CA VAL A 170 6.39 8.75 18.44
C VAL A 170 7.77 8.11 18.32
N GLY A 171 8.24 7.91 17.09
CA GLY A 171 9.53 7.28 16.80
C GLY A 171 9.54 5.75 16.85
N SER A 172 8.46 5.10 17.29
CA SER A 172 8.30 3.64 17.13
C SER A 172 8.28 3.25 15.65
N TRP A 173 8.65 2.01 15.35
CA TRP A 173 8.61 1.53 13.96
C TRP A 173 7.17 1.54 13.41
N GLN A 174 6.16 1.27 14.25
CA GLN A 174 4.75 1.33 13.85
C GLN A 174 4.37 2.75 13.42
N TRP A 175 4.74 3.75 14.24
CA TRP A 175 4.48 5.16 13.97
C TRP A 175 5.16 5.61 12.68
N LYS A 176 6.42 5.22 12.49
CA LYS A 176 7.19 5.53 11.28
C LYS A 176 6.59 4.88 10.03
N MET A 177 6.19 3.63 10.14
CA MET A 177 5.61 2.88 9.01
C MET A 177 4.26 3.47 8.57
N ILE A 178 3.35 3.80 9.49
CA ILE A 178 2.08 4.42 9.10
C ILE A 178 2.27 5.80 8.49
N ASN A 179 3.24 6.59 8.98
CA ASN A 179 3.60 7.87 8.37
C ASN A 179 4.13 7.68 6.94
N LYS A 180 5.02 6.70 6.74
CA LYS A 180 5.55 6.34 5.41
C LYS A 180 4.42 5.95 4.45
N LEU A 181 3.52 5.05 4.87
CA LEU A 181 2.38 4.62 4.07
C LEU A 181 1.46 5.78 3.68
N ARG A 182 1.29 6.77 4.56
CA ARG A 182 0.40 7.91 4.33
C ARG A 182 1.02 8.99 3.45
N THR A 183 2.28 9.30 3.68
CA THR A 183 2.90 10.54 3.19
C THR A 183 4.13 10.32 2.31
N GLY A 184 4.63 9.09 2.24
CA GLY A 184 5.94 8.81 1.63
C GLY A 184 7.13 9.18 2.51
N SER A 185 6.90 9.71 3.72
CA SER A 185 7.96 10.03 4.69
C SER A 185 7.68 9.37 6.04
N ALA A 186 8.67 8.62 6.55
CA ALA A 186 8.58 7.96 7.87
C ALA A 186 8.49 8.94 9.05
N LEU A 187 8.91 10.20 8.84
CA LEU A 187 9.00 11.21 9.87
C LEU A 187 7.89 12.26 9.78
N ASN A 188 7.00 12.19 8.79
CA ASN A 188 5.92 13.14 8.63
C ASN A 188 4.63 12.62 9.31
N PRO A 189 4.23 13.16 10.48
CA PRO A 189 3.04 12.70 11.20
C PRO A 189 1.73 13.23 10.63
N ASN A 190 1.78 14.15 9.66
CA ASN A 190 0.57 14.80 9.15
C ASN A 190 -0.31 13.77 8.46
N VAL A 191 -1.51 13.56 9.02
CA VAL A 191 -2.50 12.65 8.45
C VAL A 191 -3.10 13.33 7.22
N PRO A 192 -2.96 12.75 6.01
CA PRO A 192 -3.59 13.30 4.82
C PRO A 192 -5.12 13.29 4.97
N PRO A 193 -5.83 14.23 4.32
CA PRO A 193 -7.28 14.16 4.23
C PRO A 193 -7.76 12.80 3.69
N PRO A 194 -8.98 12.35 4.06
CA PRO A 194 -9.54 11.10 3.56
C PRO A 194 -9.47 11.01 2.03
N GLY A 195 -8.98 9.88 1.51
CA GLY A 195 -8.81 9.65 0.08
C GLY A 195 -7.52 10.21 -0.54
N LEU A 196 -6.68 10.92 0.24
CA LEU A 196 -5.39 11.44 -0.22
C LEU A 196 -4.18 10.70 0.38
N THR A 197 -4.41 9.54 0.98
CA THR A 197 -3.33 8.66 1.46
C THR A 197 -2.52 8.14 0.28
N LEU A 198 -1.19 8.19 0.38
CA LEU A 198 -0.29 7.72 -0.68
C LEU A 198 -0.51 6.23 -1.01
N ILE A 199 -0.50 5.37 0.01
CA ILE A 199 -0.90 3.97 -0.10
C ILE A 199 -2.37 3.84 0.30
N HIS A 200 -3.22 3.48 -0.66
CA HIS A 200 -4.68 3.54 -0.47
C HIS A 200 -5.17 2.60 0.62
N ASN A 201 -4.49 1.47 0.82
CA ASN A 201 -4.82 0.50 1.85
C ASN A 201 -3.89 0.57 3.09
N ALA A 202 -3.32 1.75 3.39
CA ALA A 202 -2.42 1.94 4.53
C ALA A 202 -2.96 1.39 5.87
N GLN A 203 -4.27 1.53 6.12
CA GLN A 203 -4.92 1.02 7.33
C GLN A 203 -4.87 -0.52 7.42
N GLU A 204 -5.08 -1.21 6.29
CA GLU A 204 -5.02 -2.67 6.24
C GLU A 204 -3.58 -3.14 6.48
N VAL A 205 -2.60 -2.47 5.86
CA VAL A 205 -1.18 -2.81 6.02
C VAL A 205 -0.73 -2.68 7.48
N ILE A 206 -1.05 -1.56 8.16
CA ILE A 206 -0.70 -1.40 9.59
C ILE A 206 -1.43 -2.42 10.47
N SER A 207 -2.68 -2.77 10.14
CA SER A 207 -3.45 -3.76 10.90
C SER A 207 -2.82 -5.15 10.77
N SER A 208 -2.45 -5.57 9.57
CA SER A 208 -1.74 -6.85 9.33
C SER A 208 -0.39 -6.89 10.04
N ALA A 209 0.38 -5.80 9.97
CA ALA A 209 1.68 -5.71 10.66
C ALA A 209 1.57 -5.82 12.19
N LEU A 210 0.47 -5.36 12.76
CA LEU A 210 0.17 -5.47 14.19
C LEU A 210 -0.43 -6.84 14.58
N GLY A 211 -0.60 -7.77 13.64
CA GLY A 211 -1.29 -9.04 13.87
C GLY A 211 -2.78 -8.89 14.17
N SER A 212 -3.36 -7.72 13.85
CA SER A 212 -4.78 -7.38 14.09
C SER A 212 -5.62 -7.41 12.80
N GLY A 213 -4.98 -7.46 11.63
CA GLY A 213 -5.60 -7.68 10.31
C GLY A 213 -5.41 -9.12 9.86
N VAL A 214 -6.32 -9.62 9.00
CA VAL A 214 -6.46 -11.03 8.53
C VAL A 214 -5.36 -11.92 9.10
N ILE A 215 -5.58 -12.36 10.34
CA ILE A 215 -4.75 -13.37 10.95
C ILE A 215 -4.88 -14.54 10.00
N ILE A 216 -3.77 -14.90 9.34
CA ILE A 216 -3.64 -16.19 8.70
C ILE A 216 -3.70 -17.17 9.86
N PRO A 217 -4.85 -17.85 10.10
CA PRO A 217 -4.98 -18.75 11.24
C PRO A 217 -4.06 -19.96 11.08
#